data_AF-A0A5N7WE39-F1
#
_entry.id   AF-A0A5N7WE39-F1
#
_cell.length_a   1.000
_cell.length_b   1.000
_cell.length_c   1.000
_cell.angle_alpha   90.00
_cell.angle_beta   90.00
_cell.angle_gamma   90.00
#
_symmetry.space_group_name_H-M   'P 1'
#
loop_
_entity.id
_entity.type
_entity.pdbx_description
1 polymer ?
#
loop_
_entity_poly.entity_id
_entity_poly.type
_entity_poly.pdbx_seq_one_letter_code
_entity_poly.pdbx_strand_id
1 'polypeptide(L)'
;MKILFRKTCVVAVLLAGCSLVNAKEYLPPNMAFKPVLSGNIITINIAEGYYLYQNKILLQKQKTDVEFKFMNKSLQKNFPQFGTYSVYLDRVQLKIAPDVKPPLTIRFQGCSAEGLCYPPQQVTLTSIK
;
A
#
# COMPACT_ATOMS: atom_id res chain seq x y z
N MET A 1 23.14 2.96 76.19
CA MET A 1 22.59 1.60 76.08
C MET A 1 22.09 1.42 74.66
N LYS A 2 22.73 0.52 73.89
CA LYS A 2 22.47 0.27 72.46
C LYS A 2 21.16 -0.49 72.33
N ILE A 3 20.21 -0.01 71.52
CA ILE A 3 19.16 -0.87 70.95
C ILE A 3 18.98 -0.49 69.49
N LEU A 4 19.46 -1.39 68.63
CA LEU A 4 19.17 -1.44 67.20
C LEU A 4 17.67 -1.70 67.00
N PHE A 5 17.04 -1.01 66.06
CA PHE A 5 15.88 -1.56 65.35
C PHE A 5 16.01 -1.38 63.84
N ARG A 6 15.72 -2.51 63.19
CA ARG A 6 15.95 -2.89 61.79
C ARG A 6 14.75 -2.50 60.94
N LYS A 7 15.02 -2.11 59.68
CA LYS A 7 14.15 -2.23 58.48
C LYS A 7 12.93 -1.29 58.48
N THR A 8 12.55 -0.61 57.39
CA THR A 8 12.34 -1.13 56.03
C THR A 8 12.20 0.06 55.06
N CYS A 9 12.77 -0.06 53.86
CA CYS A 9 12.52 0.82 52.73
C CYS A 9 11.03 0.85 52.34
N VAL A 10 10.47 2.04 52.13
CA VAL A 10 9.35 2.22 51.20
C VAL A 10 9.61 3.49 50.39
N VAL A 11 10.33 3.34 49.27
CA VAL A 11 10.35 4.34 48.20
C VAL A 11 9.09 4.06 47.38
N ALA A 12 8.07 4.90 47.51
CA ALA A 12 6.89 4.85 46.66
C ALA A 12 7.26 5.36 45.26
N VAL A 13 7.68 4.45 44.38
CA VAL A 13 7.86 4.73 42.96
C VAL A 13 6.48 4.75 42.30
N LEU A 14 5.94 5.94 42.06
CA LEU A 14 4.77 6.16 41.21
C LEU A 14 5.16 5.99 39.74
N LEU A 15 5.30 4.73 39.30
CA LEU A 15 5.33 4.35 37.89
C LEU A 15 3.88 4.27 37.39
N ALA A 16 3.27 5.43 37.10
CA ALA A 16 2.07 5.46 36.29
C ALA A 16 2.48 5.22 34.83
N GLY A 17 2.43 3.94 34.44
CA GLY A 17 2.77 3.47 33.10
C GLY A 17 1.91 4.16 32.05
N CYS A 18 2.58 4.86 31.13
CA CYS A 18 1.97 5.26 29.87
C CYS A 18 1.76 3.97 29.06
N SER A 19 0.51 3.57 28.84
CA SER A 19 0.19 2.47 27.95
C SER A 19 0.74 2.80 26.56
N LEU A 20 1.76 2.06 26.11
CA LEU A 20 2.20 2.07 24.72
C LEU A 20 1.07 1.47 23.87
N VAL A 21 0.14 2.30 23.41
CA VAL A 21 -0.77 1.93 22.33
C VAL A 21 0.10 1.76 21.09
N ASN A 22 0.32 0.50 20.71
CA ASN A 22 1.03 0.17 19.48
C ASN A 22 0.13 0.52 18.30
N ALA A 23 0.18 1.78 17.87
CA ALA A 23 -0.57 2.24 16.70
C ALA A 23 0.03 1.55 15.47
N LYS A 24 -0.80 0.77 14.78
CA LYS A 24 -0.38 0.10 13.55
C LYS A 24 -0.07 1.16 12.49
N GLU A 25 1.19 1.25 12.10
CA GLU A 25 1.66 2.29 11.19
C GLU A 25 1.51 1.83 9.74
N TYR A 26 0.57 2.44 9.01
CA TYR A 26 0.36 2.18 7.60
C TYR A 26 1.24 3.08 6.73
N LEU A 27 1.77 2.54 5.64
CA LEU A 27 2.51 3.33 4.67
C LEU A 27 1.58 4.34 3.99
N PRO A 28 2.01 5.57 3.72
CA PRO A 28 1.35 6.45 2.77
C PRO A 28 1.19 5.78 1.39
N PRO A 29 0.12 6.09 0.63
CA PRO A 29 -0.17 5.42 -0.64
C PRO A 29 0.97 5.49 -1.67
N ASN A 30 1.67 6.62 -1.75
CA ASN A 30 2.80 6.83 -2.67
C ASN A 30 4.05 6.02 -2.28
N MET A 31 4.14 5.53 -1.05
CA MET A 31 5.17 4.60 -0.60
C MET A 31 4.74 3.14 -0.78
N ALA A 32 3.45 2.86 -0.61
CA ALA A 32 2.87 1.54 -0.81
C ALA A 32 2.76 1.15 -2.31
N PHE A 33 2.52 2.13 -3.19
CA PHE A 33 2.27 1.89 -4.61
C PHE A 33 3.09 2.86 -5.47
N LYS A 34 4.07 2.34 -6.21
CA LYS A 34 5.04 3.13 -6.97
C LYS A 34 4.92 2.82 -8.47
N PRO A 35 4.05 3.54 -9.20
CA PRO A 35 3.89 3.35 -10.63
C PRO A 35 5.02 4.04 -11.41
N VAL A 36 5.54 3.36 -12.43
CA VAL A 36 6.64 3.80 -13.28
C VAL A 36 6.35 3.42 -14.72
N LEU A 37 6.62 4.33 -15.67
CA LEU A 37 6.55 4.08 -17.11
C LEU A 37 7.96 3.96 -17.70
N SER A 38 8.24 2.83 -18.35
CA SER A 38 9.50 2.53 -19.03
C SER A 38 9.21 1.99 -20.43
N GLY A 39 9.48 2.79 -21.46
CA GLY A 39 9.08 2.49 -22.84
C GLY A 39 7.55 2.38 -22.96
N ASN A 40 7.04 1.19 -23.31
CA ASN A 40 5.62 0.89 -23.39
C ASN A 40 5.12 -0.06 -22.27
N ILE A 41 5.87 -0.13 -21.16
CA ILE A 41 5.52 -0.95 -20.00
C ILE A 41 5.33 -0.02 -18.81
N ILE A 42 4.17 -0.14 -18.15
CA ILE A 42 3.90 0.46 -16.86
C ILE A 42 4.07 -0.62 -15.80
N THR A 43 4.91 -0.37 -14.80
CA THR A 43 5.07 -1.24 -13.63
C THR A 43 4.62 -0.47 -12.40
N ILE A 44 3.68 -1.04 -11.62
CA ILE A 44 3.40 -0.56 -10.27
C ILE A 44 4.05 -1.53 -9.31
N ASN A 45 5.10 -1.08 -8.61
CA ASN A 45 5.67 -1.83 -7.49
C ASN A 45 4.79 -1.62 -6.26
N ILE A 46 4.50 -2.70 -5.56
CA ILE A 46 3.60 -2.71 -4.42
C ILE A 46 4.40 -3.17 -3.20
N ALA A 47 4.29 -2.44 -2.10
CA ALA A 47 5.00 -2.77 -0.88
C ALA A 47 4.48 -4.08 -0.26
N GLU A 48 5.36 -4.79 0.46
CA GLU A 48 4.99 -6.00 1.17
C GLU A 48 3.82 -5.75 2.14
N GLY A 49 2.86 -6.68 2.17
CA GLY A 49 1.64 -6.54 2.96
C GLY A 49 0.56 -5.66 2.32
N TYR A 50 0.78 -5.13 1.12
CA TYR A 50 -0.20 -4.36 0.36
C TYR A 50 -0.63 -5.09 -0.91
N TYR A 51 -1.76 -4.66 -1.47
CA TYR A 51 -2.25 -5.23 -2.72
C TYR A 51 -3.11 -4.24 -3.52
N LEU A 52 -3.17 -4.44 -4.85
CA LEU A 52 -4.03 -3.69 -5.78
C LEU A 52 -5.13 -4.57 -6.34
N TYR A 53 -6.34 -4.02 -6.49
CA TYR A 53 -7.43 -4.69 -7.21
C TYR A 53 -7.25 -4.58 -8.71
N GLN A 54 -7.25 -5.71 -9.43
CA GLN A 54 -7.06 -5.73 -10.88
C GLN A 54 -8.12 -4.89 -11.62
N ASN A 55 -9.39 -5.00 -11.21
CA ASN A 55 -10.51 -4.28 -11.83
C ASN A 55 -10.61 -2.80 -11.43
N LYS A 56 -9.69 -2.29 -10.61
CA LYS A 56 -9.62 -0.87 -10.23
C LYS A 56 -8.46 -0.15 -10.91
N ILE A 57 -7.68 -0.84 -11.74
CA ILE A 57 -6.60 -0.24 -12.53
C ILE A 57 -7.21 0.29 -13.84
N LEU A 58 -7.07 1.60 -14.05
CA LEU A 58 -7.48 2.29 -15.26
C LEU A 58 -6.33 3.15 -15.75
N LEU A 59 -6.21 3.29 -17.07
CA LEU A 59 -5.22 4.14 -17.70
C LEU A 59 -5.92 5.14 -18.60
N GLN A 60 -5.52 6.41 -18.51
CA GLN A 60 -6.16 7.50 -19.25
C GLN A 60 -5.13 8.40 -19.93
N LYS A 61 -5.50 8.95 -21.09
CA LYS A 61 -4.80 10.03 -21.78
C LYS A 61 -5.81 11.14 -22.04
N GLN A 62 -5.56 12.34 -21.49
CA GLN A 62 -6.47 13.48 -21.61
C GLN A 62 -7.94 13.16 -21.24
N LYS A 63 -8.14 12.35 -20.18
CA LYS A 63 -9.45 11.85 -19.69
C LYS A 63 -10.15 10.81 -20.59
N THR A 64 -9.51 10.37 -21.66
CA THR A 64 -9.97 9.22 -22.46
C THR A 64 -9.27 7.97 -21.99
N ASP A 65 -10.02 6.88 -21.82
CA ASP A 65 -9.47 5.59 -21.43
C ASP A 65 -8.53 5.03 -22.51
N VAL A 66 -7.44 4.41 -22.06
CA VAL A 66 -6.42 3.82 -22.91
C VAL A 66 -6.38 2.33 -22.64
N GLU A 67 -6.49 1.55 -23.70
CA GLU A 67 -6.37 0.09 -23.65
C GLU A 67 -4.97 -0.37 -23.25
N PHE A 68 -4.90 -1.43 -22.46
CA PHE A 68 -3.65 -2.06 -22.03
C PHE A 68 -3.84 -3.56 -21.78
N LYS A 69 -2.73 -4.29 -21.72
CA LYS A 69 -2.71 -5.73 -21.41
C LYS A 69 -1.97 -5.96 -20.10
N PHE A 70 -2.58 -6.70 -19.18
CA PHE A 70 -1.88 -7.22 -18.00
C PHE A 70 -0.83 -8.25 -18.45
N MET A 71 0.42 -8.06 -18.03
CA MET A 71 1.54 -8.94 -18.39
C MET A 71 1.77 -10.07 -17.39
N ASN A 72 1.29 -9.90 -16.15
CA ASN A 72 1.38 -10.90 -15.10
C ASN A 72 -0.02 -11.27 -14.58
N LYS A 73 -0.16 -12.52 -14.14
CA LYS A 73 -1.41 -13.03 -13.56
C LYS A 73 -1.63 -12.41 -12.19
N SER A 74 -2.89 -12.12 -11.89
CA SER A 74 -3.34 -11.79 -10.55
C SER A 74 -3.55 -13.04 -9.71
N LEU A 75 -3.71 -12.84 -8.41
CA LEU A 75 -4.12 -13.84 -7.44
C LEU A 75 -5.60 -13.67 -7.12
N GLN A 76 -6.31 -14.78 -6.94
CA GLN A 76 -7.68 -14.74 -6.44
C GLN A 76 -7.65 -14.69 -4.92
N LYS A 77 -8.18 -13.61 -4.34
CA LYS A 77 -8.32 -13.42 -2.90
C LYS A 77 -9.79 -13.44 -2.53
N ASN A 78 -10.17 -14.36 -1.64
CA ASN A 78 -11.51 -14.44 -1.09
C ASN A 78 -11.62 -13.50 0.12
N PHE A 79 -12.64 -12.66 0.09
CA PHE A 79 -13.04 -11.79 1.19
C PHE A 79 -14.40 -12.29 1.70
N PRO A 80 -14.51 -12.79 2.95
CA PRO A 80 -15.71 -13.48 3.43
C PRO A 80 -17.04 -12.74 3.21
N GLN A 81 -17.02 -11.40 3.22
CA GLN A 81 -18.20 -10.56 3.06
C GLN A 81 -18.36 -9.98 1.65
N PHE A 82 -17.30 -10.01 0.82
CA PHE A 82 -17.26 -9.31 -0.46
C PHE A 82 -17.03 -10.25 -1.66
N GLY A 83 -16.79 -11.54 -1.41
CA GLY A 83 -16.51 -12.54 -2.43
C GLY A 83 -15.06 -12.52 -2.90
N THR A 84 -14.82 -13.07 -4.09
CA THR A 84 -13.48 -13.26 -4.64
C THR A 84 -13.10 -12.12 -5.58
N TYR A 85 -11.92 -11.53 -5.34
CA TYR A 85 -11.34 -10.52 -6.22
C TYR A 85 -9.97 -10.94 -6.73
N SER A 86 -9.69 -10.55 -7.96
CA SER A 86 -8.35 -10.63 -8.55
C SER A 86 -7.47 -9.47 -8.05
N VAL A 87 -6.36 -9.78 -7.41
CA VAL A 87 -5.44 -8.82 -6.78
C VAL A 87 -3.99 -9.04 -7.20
N TYR A 88 -3.18 -7.99 -7.08
CA TYR A 88 -1.72 -8.03 -7.26
C TYR A 88 -1.03 -7.68 -5.94
N LEU A 89 0.02 -8.43 -5.56
CA LEU A 89 0.75 -8.24 -4.29
C LEU A 89 2.10 -7.54 -4.46
N ASP A 90 3.03 -8.10 -5.25
CA ASP A 90 4.39 -7.54 -5.34
C ASP A 90 4.49 -6.46 -6.42
N ARG A 91 3.84 -6.72 -7.56
CA ARG A 91 3.80 -5.82 -8.70
C ARG A 91 2.67 -6.17 -9.66
N VAL A 92 2.28 -5.17 -10.42
CA VAL A 92 1.48 -5.34 -11.64
C VAL A 92 2.19 -4.68 -12.81
N GLN A 93 2.23 -5.37 -13.94
CA GLN A 93 2.83 -4.90 -15.18
C GLN A 93 1.77 -4.79 -16.27
N LEU A 94 1.69 -3.63 -16.89
CA LEU A 94 0.75 -3.31 -17.97
C LEU A 94 1.54 -2.98 -19.23
N LYS A 95 1.15 -3.58 -20.36
CA LYS A 95 1.70 -3.25 -21.67
C LYS A 95 0.71 -2.36 -22.41
N ILE A 96 1.19 -1.22 -22.87
CA ILE A 96 0.45 -0.29 -23.72
C ILE A 96 0.91 -0.41 -25.18
N ALA A 97 0.08 0.06 -26.11
CA ALA A 97 0.46 0.12 -27.52
C ALA A 97 1.64 1.12 -27.72
N PRO A 98 2.60 0.85 -28.62
CA PRO A 98 3.82 1.67 -28.75
C PRO A 98 3.61 3.13 -29.18
N ASP A 99 2.48 3.42 -29.80
CA ASP A 99 2.02 4.74 -30.26
C ASP A 99 1.39 5.57 -29.13
N VAL A 100 0.99 4.94 -28.03
CA VAL A 100 0.51 5.63 -26.83
C VAL A 100 1.69 6.35 -26.17
N LYS A 101 1.72 7.68 -26.32
CA LYS A 101 2.75 8.55 -25.73
C LYS A 101 2.29 9.18 -24.40
N PRO A 102 3.21 9.34 -23.43
CA PRO A 102 2.97 10.13 -22.22
C PRO A 102 2.74 11.61 -22.52
N PRO A 103 2.18 12.38 -21.56
CA PRO A 103 1.80 11.95 -20.21
C PRO A 103 0.57 11.05 -20.19
N LEU A 104 0.60 10.04 -19.32
CA LEU A 104 -0.53 9.14 -19.05
C LEU A 104 -0.96 9.30 -17.60
N THR A 105 -2.22 9.09 -17.32
CA THR A 105 -2.76 9.08 -15.96
C THR A 105 -3.14 7.66 -15.61
N ILE A 106 -2.47 7.06 -14.63
CA ILE A 106 -2.89 5.79 -14.07
C ILE A 106 -3.74 6.02 -12.83
N ARG A 107 -4.89 5.34 -12.77
CA ARG A 107 -5.77 5.30 -11.61
C ARG A 107 -5.78 3.88 -11.05
N PHE A 108 -5.73 3.74 -9.75
CA PHE A 108 -5.71 2.44 -9.08
C PHE A 108 -6.26 2.54 -7.67
N GLN A 109 -6.59 1.40 -7.08
CA GLN A 109 -6.99 1.32 -5.69
C GLN A 109 -6.39 0.07 -5.05
N GLY A 110 -5.91 0.21 -3.82
CA GLY A 110 -5.33 -0.87 -3.05
C GLY A 110 -5.65 -0.79 -1.56
N CYS A 111 -5.26 -1.83 -0.86
CA CYS A 111 -5.40 -1.93 0.60
C CYS A 111 -4.15 -2.56 1.20
N SER A 112 -3.96 -2.35 2.50
CA SER A 112 -3.14 -3.21 3.35
C SER A 112 -3.90 -4.51 3.63
N ALA A 113 -3.18 -5.62 3.68
CA ALA A 113 -3.69 -6.92 4.13
C ALA A 113 -4.21 -6.88 5.57
N GLU A 114 -3.84 -5.84 6.31
CA GLU A 114 -4.15 -5.64 7.72
C GLU A 114 -5.42 -4.83 7.98
N GLY A 115 -6.14 -4.42 6.92
CA GLY A 115 -7.49 -3.88 7.02
C GLY A 115 -7.69 -2.42 6.60
N LEU A 116 -6.62 -1.68 6.29
CA LEU A 116 -6.75 -0.33 5.72
C LEU A 116 -6.91 -0.38 4.20
N CYS A 117 -8.01 0.18 3.67
CA CYS A 117 -8.17 0.42 2.24
C CYS A 117 -8.01 1.89 1.90
N TYR A 118 -7.18 2.20 0.90
CA TYR A 118 -6.98 3.57 0.42
C TYR A 118 -8.12 3.98 -0.51
N PRO A 119 -8.47 5.28 -0.57
CA PRO A 119 -9.34 5.78 -1.63
C PRO A 119 -8.68 5.60 -3.02
N PRO A 120 -9.43 5.75 -4.13
CA PRO A 120 -8.85 5.73 -5.47
C PRO A 120 -7.68 6.73 -5.60
N GLN A 121 -6.55 6.24 -6.08
CA GLN A 121 -5.33 6.99 -6.31
C GLN A 121 -5.22 7.36 -7.80
N GLN A 122 -4.56 8.47 -8.08
CA GLN A 122 -4.27 8.93 -9.43
C GLN A 122 -2.82 9.42 -9.52
N VAL A 123 -2.06 8.92 -10.49
CA VAL A 123 -0.67 9.33 -10.72
C VAL A 123 -0.46 9.62 -12.20
N THR A 124 0.15 10.77 -12.50
CA THR A 124 0.58 11.11 -13.86
C THR A 124 1.97 10.53 -14.11
N LEU A 125 2.06 9.72 -15.16
CA LEU A 125 3.27 9.05 -15.63
C LEU A 125 3.88 9.83 -16.78
N THR A 126 5.14 10.18 -16.62
CA THR A 126 6.02 10.66 -17.68
C THR A 126 6.99 9.54 -18.07
N SER A 127 7.55 9.60 -19.28
CA SER A 127 8.60 8.64 -19.65
C SER A 127 9.83 8.92 -18.81
N ILE A 128 10.32 7.91 -18.10
CA ILE A 128 11.70 7.95 -17.60
C ILE A 128 12.61 7.74 -18.81
N LYS A 129 13.63 8.59 -18.93
CA LYS A 129 14.64 8.53 -19.99
C LYS A 129 15.65 7.43 -19.70
#